data_AF-A0A2N8EKW7-F1
#
_entry.id   AF-A0A2N8EKW7-F1
#
_cell.length_a   1.000
_cell.length_b   1.000
_cell.length_c   1.000
_cell.angle_alpha   90.00
_cell.angle_beta   90.00
_cell.angle_gamma   90.00
#
_symmetry.space_group_name_H-M   'P 1'
#
loop_
_entity.id
_entity.type
_entity.pdbx_description
1 polymer ?
#
loop_
_entity_poly.entity_id
_entity_poly.type
_entity_poly.pdbx_seq_one_letter_code
_entity_poly.pdbx_strand_id
1 'polypeptide(L)'
;LTGGAGNDLLIGGTGLDKLYGGTGADKFDFNALSEMGLGAALRDVIGDFKTSEGDKIDLSSLDANLATVANDAFSFIGSSAFSSNAAGQLRFAGGILYGSTDADTAAEFEIQLVGVSNLQTADLI
;
A
#
# COMPACT_ATOMS: atom_id res chain seq x y z
N LEU A 1 14.20 -6.12 2.96
CA LEU A 1 14.54 -6.41 1.56
C LEU A 1 15.10 -5.16 0.89
N THR A 2 16.09 -5.30 0.00
CA THR A 2 16.66 -4.19 -0.76
C THR A 2 16.83 -4.59 -2.22
N GLY A 3 16.30 -3.79 -3.16
CA GLY A 3 16.41 -4.02 -4.61
C GLY A 3 17.78 -3.64 -5.15
N GLY A 4 18.17 -2.39 -4.94
CA GLY A 4 19.49 -1.88 -5.31
C GLY A 4 19.40 -0.88 -6.45
N ALA A 5 19.94 -1.23 -7.61
CA ALA A 5 19.91 -0.35 -8.78
C ALA A 5 19.20 -1.06 -9.92
N GLY A 6 18.32 -0.34 -10.61
CA GLY A 6 17.46 -0.89 -11.65
C GLY A 6 16.01 -0.79 -11.24
N ASN A 7 15.12 -1.40 -12.02
CA ASN A 7 13.70 -1.44 -11.70
C ASN A 7 13.43 -2.79 -11.01
N ASP A 8 13.25 -2.77 -9.71
CA ASP A 8 13.13 -3.97 -8.88
C ASP A 8 11.68 -4.28 -8.52
N LEU A 9 11.39 -5.58 -8.32
CA LEU A 9 10.15 -6.06 -7.73
C LEU A 9 10.44 -6.56 -6.33
N LEU A 10 9.82 -5.94 -5.33
CA LEU A 10 9.99 -6.24 -3.92
C LEU A 10 8.70 -6.82 -3.35
N ILE A 11 8.79 -8.07 -2.90
CA ILE A 11 7.71 -8.79 -2.21
C ILE A 11 8.23 -9.12 -0.81
N GLY A 12 7.64 -8.49 0.22
CA GLY A 12 8.00 -8.74 1.63
C GLY A 12 7.52 -10.12 2.10
N GLY A 13 6.27 -10.43 1.80
CA GLY A 13 5.58 -11.62 2.29
C GLY A 13 5.03 -11.39 3.69
N THR A 14 4.84 -12.48 4.45
CA THR A 14 4.36 -12.39 5.83
C THR A 14 5.39 -11.76 6.76
N GLY A 15 4.96 -10.85 7.62
CA GLY A 15 5.76 -10.34 8.72
C GLY A 15 5.72 -8.82 8.78
N LEU A 16 6.65 -8.24 9.54
CA LEU A 16 6.95 -6.81 9.44
C LEU A 16 8.20 -6.67 8.58
N ASP A 17 8.02 -6.23 7.35
CA ASP A 17 9.10 -6.04 6.41
C ASP A 17 9.53 -4.58 6.29
N LYS A 18 10.83 -4.41 6.02
CA LYS A 18 11.43 -3.13 5.64
C LYS A 18 11.93 -3.23 4.21
N LEU A 19 11.30 -2.51 3.31
CA LEU A 19 11.52 -2.57 1.88
C LEU A 19 12.25 -1.31 1.43
N TYR A 20 13.31 -1.51 0.63
CA TYR A 20 14.11 -0.43 0.07
C TYR A 20 14.31 -0.69 -1.42
N GLY A 21 13.71 0.12 -2.29
CA GLY A 21 13.83 -0.03 -3.73
C GLY A 21 15.26 0.28 -4.19
N GLY A 22 15.78 1.43 -3.75
CA GLY A 22 17.07 1.95 -4.16
C GLY A 22 16.95 3.01 -5.25
N THR A 23 17.57 2.77 -6.41
CA THR A 23 17.48 3.69 -7.57
C THR A 23 16.81 3.00 -8.74
N GLY A 24 15.78 3.64 -9.30
CA GLY A 24 15.04 3.15 -10.46
C GLY A 24 13.54 3.19 -10.20
N ALA A 25 12.76 2.64 -11.12
CA ALA A 25 11.31 2.58 -10.97
C ALA A 25 10.91 1.25 -10.33
N ASP A 26 10.80 1.24 -9.01
CA ASP A 26 10.61 0.02 -8.23
C ASP A 26 9.13 -0.29 -7.98
N LYS A 27 8.82 -1.58 -7.83
CA LYS A 27 7.47 -2.05 -7.47
C LYS A 27 7.50 -2.74 -6.12
N PHE A 28 6.69 -2.24 -5.20
CA PHE A 28 6.44 -2.84 -3.89
C PHE A 28 5.11 -3.59 -3.97
N ASP A 29 5.17 -4.91 -4.09
CA ASP A 29 4.02 -5.77 -4.37
C ASP A 29 3.53 -6.47 -3.10
N PHE A 30 2.24 -6.30 -2.81
CA PHE A 30 1.54 -6.93 -1.70
C PHE A 30 0.46 -7.84 -2.27
N ASN A 31 0.61 -9.15 -2.05
CA ASN A 31 -0.18 -10.15 -2.77
C ASN A 31 -1.27 -10.84 -1.95
N ALA A 32 -1.25 -10.71 -0.62
CA ALA A 32 -2.30 -11.26 0.24
C ALA A 32 -2.56 -10.38 1.47
N LEU A 33 -3.84 -10.14 1.79
CA LEU A 33 -4.24 -9.38 2.99
C LEU A 33 -3.73 -10.01 4.29
N SER A 34 -3.54 -11.34 4.31
CA SER A 34 -2.99 -12.07 5.47
C SER A 34 -1.53 -11.75 5.77
N GLU A 35 -0.82 -11.14 4.83
CA GLU A 35 0.56 -10.69 4.99
C GLU A 35 0.64 -9.29 5.59
N MET A 36 -0.47 -8.55 5.55
CA MET A 36 -0.53 -7.14 5.93
C MET A 36 -1.01 -6.97 7.37
N GLY A 37 -0.62 -5.87 7.99
CA GLY A 37 -0.89 -5.60 9.39
C GLY A 37 -1.36 -4.17 9.67
N LEU A 38 -1.91 -3.99 10.87
CA LEU A 38 -2.33 -2.69 11.41
C LEU A 38 -1.40 -2.25 12.53
N GLY A 39 -1.02 -0.97 12.50
CA GLY A 39 -0.18 -0.36 13.51
C GLY A 39 1.31 -0.66 13.34
N ALA A 40 2.12 0.11 14.06
CA ALA A 40 3.58 0.18 13.84
C ALA A 40 4.33 -1.12 14.12
N ALA A 41 3.72 -2.06 14.86
CA ALA A 41 4.32 -3.34 15.20
C ALA A 41 4.04 -4.43 14.16
N LEU A 42 3.15 -4.19 13.19
CA LEU A 42 2.70 -5.18 12.21
C LEU A 42 2.72 -4.69 10.77
N ARG A 43 2.66 -3.37 10.51
CA ARG A 43 2.68 -2.83 9.15
C ARG A 43 4.07 -2.85 8.55
N ASP A 44 4.12 -3.06 7.24
CA ASP A 44 5.33 -2.92 6.46
C ASP A 44 5.80 -1.47 6.33
N VAL A 45 7.10 -1.32 6.09
CA VAL A 45 7.76 -0.03 5.96
C VAL A 45 8.53 0.04 4.64
N ILE A 46 8.10 0.93 3.76
CA ILE A 46 8.88 1.32 2.57
C ILE A 46 9.72 2.53 2.94
N GLY A 47 11.05 2.35 2.88
CA GLY A 47 12.01 3.30 3.45
C GLY A 47 12.43 4.43 2.53
N ASP A 48 12.26 4.27 1.21
CA ASP A 48 12.85 5.14 0.20
C ASP A 48 11.97 5.34 -1.05
N PHE A 49 10.65 5.23 -0.91
CA PHE A 49 9.69 5.42 -2.00
C PHE A 49 9.84 6.80 -2.67
N LYS A 50 9.95 6.82 -3.99
CA LYS A 50 10.12 8.03 -4.81
C LYS A 50 9.22 8.01 -6.05
N THR A 51 8.12 8.76 -5.97
CA THR A 51 7.27 9.10 -7.13
C THR A 51 8.08 9.62 -8.33
N SER A 52 9.15 10.39 -8.08
CA SER A 52 9.99 10.97 -9.14
C SER A 52 10.81 9.94 -9.93
N GLU A 53 11.12 8.79 -9.33
CA GLU A 53 11.82 7.69 -10.01
C GLU A 53 10.84 6.73 -10.68
N GLY A 54 9.54 6.84 -10.36
CA GLY A 54 8.47 6.07 -10.97
C GLY A 54 7.99 4.90 -10.12
N ASP A 55 8.36 4.86 -8.85
CA ASP A 55 7.97 3.80 -7.92
C ASP A 55 6.46 3.59 -7.86
N LYS A 56 6.07 2.35 -7.60
CA LYS A 56 4.67 1.92 -7.50
C LYS A 56 4.46 1.01 -6.32
N ILE A 57 3.32 1.17 -5.66
CA ILE A 57 2.78 0.19 -4.73
C ILE A 57 1.74 -0.61 -5.51
N ASP A 58 1.97 -1.90 -5.65
CA ASP A 58 1.08 -2.81 -6.37
C ASP A 58 0.20 -3.55 -5.36
N LEU A 59 -1.10 -3.28 -5.45
CA LEU A 59 -2.13 -3.90 -4.62
C LEU A 59 -3.11 -4.68 -5.50
N SER A 60 -2.82 -4.86 -6.79
CA SER A 60 -3.76 -5.40 -7.78
C SER A 60 -4.11 -6.88 -7.55
N SER A 61 -3.30 -7.59 -6.76
CA SER A 61 -3.56 -8.97 -6.33
C SER A 61 -4.53 -9.07 -5.15
N LEU A 62 -4.78 -7.96 -4.46
CA LEU A 62 -5.65 -7.89 -3.29
C LEU A 62 -7.07 -7.54 -3.71
N ASP A 63 -8.04 -8.29 -3.18
CA ASP A 63 -9.45 -7.98 -3.36
C ASP A 63 -9.86 -6.81 -2.45
N ALA A 64 -10.24 -5.70 -3.08
CA ALA A 64 -10.65 -4.48 -2.42
C ALA A 64 -12.04 -4.57 -1.76
N ASN A 65 -12.86 -5.59 -2.08
CA ASN A 65 -14.18 -5.73 -1.47
C ASN A 65 -14.57 -7.20 -1.27
N LEU A 66 -14.35 -7.69 -0.05
CA LEU A 66 -14.59 -9.09 0.34
C LEU A 66 -16.07 -9.49 0.34
N ALA A 67 -17.00 -8.55 0.13
CA ALA A 67 -18.42 -8.84 -0.02
C ALA A 67 -18.80 -9.26 -1.46
N THR A 68 -17.87 -9.15 -2.43
CA THR A 68 -18.09 -9.63 -3.79
C THR A 68 -17.27 -10.90 -4.06
N VAL A 69 -17.48 -11.49 -5.25
CA VAL A 69 -16.70 -12.65 -5.72
C VAL A 69 -15.64 -12.26 -6.74
N ALA A 70 -15.60 -10.99 -7.13
CA ALA A 70 -14.62 -10.46 -8.06
C ALA A 70 -13.39 -9.98 -7.29
N ASN A 71 -12.24 -9.94 -7.96
CA ASN A 71 -11.10 -9.21 -7.43
C ASN A 71 -11.34 -7.72 -7.72
N ASP A 72 -11.92 -7.00 -6.76
CA ASP A 72 -12.23 -5.59 -6.91
C ASP A 72 -10.97 -4.74 -6.78
N ALA A 73 -10.86 -3.67 -7.58
CA ALA A 73 -9.73 -2.75 -7.52
C ALA A 73 -9.94 -1.66 -6.46
N PHE A 74 -8.86 -1.24 -5.80
CA PHE A 74 -8.91 -0.13 -4.86
C PHE A 74 -9.07 1.23 -5.55
N SER A 75 -9.68 2.17 -4.83
CA SER A 75 -9.85 3.56 -5.22
C SER A 75 -9.17 4.51 -4.24
N PHE A 76 -8.23 5.31 -4.74
CA PHE A 76 -7.52 6.28 -3.91
C PHE A 76 -8.32 7.57 -3.69
N ILE A 77 -8.64 7.87 -2.44
CA ILE A 77 -9.45 9.02 -2.03
C ILE A 77 -8.62 10.18 -1.45
N GLY A 78 -7.29 10.14 -1.61
CA GLY A 78 -6.38 11.14 -1.06
C GLY A 78 -6.27 11.05 0.46
N SER A 79 -6.35 12.18 1.15
CA SER A 79 -6.23 12.25 2.62
C SER A 79 -7.58 12.23 3.35
N SER A 80 -8.69 12.19 2.61
CA SER A 80 -10.06 12.15 3.14
C SER A 80 -10.22 11.00 4.13
N ALA A 81 -11.04 11.21 5.17
CA ALA A 81 -11.40 10.14 6.09
C ALA A 81 -12.24 9.07 5.38
N PHE A 82 -12.13 7.82 5.84
CA PHE A 82 -12.99 6.75 5.38
C PHE A 82 -14.46 7.09 5.65
N SER A 83 -15.29 6.85 4.64
CA SER A 83 -16.74 6.97 4.78
C SER A 83 -17.30 5.76 5.55
N SER A 84 -18.60 5.74 5.88
CA SER A 84 -19.22 4.56 6.52
C SER A 84 -19.33 3.34 5.59
N ASN A 85 -18.95 3.47 4.33
CA ASN A 85 -18.79 2.39 3.38
C ASN A 85 -17.45 2.56 2.68
N ALA A 86 -16.38 2.16 3.37
CA ALA A 86 -15.02 2.32 2.89
C ALA A 86 -14.50 1.16 2.03
N ALA A 87 -15.35 0.19 1.69
CA ALA A 87 -14.97 -0.96 0.89
C ALA A 87 -14.23 -0.52 -0.38
N GLY A 88 -12.97 -0.93 -0.48
CA GLY A 88 -12.06 -0.63 -1.56
C GLY A 88 -11.49 0.78 -1.57
N GLN A 89 -11.54 1.52 -0.46
CA GLN A 89 -10.91 2.83 -0.36
C GLN A 89 -9.47 2.72 0.11
N LEU A 90 -8.59 3.50 -0.54
CA LEU A 90 -7.24 3.78 -0.08
C LEU A 90 -7.12 5.25 0.32
N ARG A 91 -6.51 5.52 1.46
CA ARG A 91 -6.20 6.89 1.90
C ARG A 91 -4.76 7.02 2.38
N PHE A 92 -4.18 8.20 2.17
CA PHE A 92 -2.82 8.50 2.62
C PHE A 92 -2.81 9.66 3.61
N ALA A 93 -2.32 9.42 4.82
CA ALA A 93 -2.23 10.43 5.87
C ALA A 93 -1.04 10.17 6.80
N GLY A 94 -0.25 11.21 7.08
CA GLY A 94 0.86 11.12 8.03
C GLY A 94 1.97 10.15 7.61
N GLY A 95 2.19 9.96 6.31
CA GLY A 95 3.17 9.01 5.79
C GLY A 95 2.70 7.56 5.78
N ILE A 96 1.41 7.30 6.05
CA ILE A 96 0.84 5.95 6.06
C ILE A 96 -0.24 5.86 4.99
N LEU A 97 -0.16 4.82 4.15
CA LEU A 97 -1.23 4.38 3.27
C LEU A 97 -2.10 3.39 4.06
N TYR A 98 -3.38 3.69 4.16
CA TYR A 98 -4.39 2.85 4.78
C TYR A 98 -5.30 2.29 3.69
N GLY A 99 -5.66 1.02 3.79
CA GLY A 99 -6.67 0.42 2.92
C GLY A 99 -7.79 -0.22 3.72
N SER A 100 -9.00 -0.12 3.15
CA SER A 100 -10.19 -0.78 3.67
C SER A 100 -10.77 -1.74 2.63
N THR A 101 -11.19 -2.92 3.08
CA THR A 101 -11.73 -4.00 2.25
C THR A 101 -13.18 -4.35 2.59
N ASP A 102 -13.76 -3.69 3.59
CA ASP A 102 -15.15 -3.89 3.97
C ASP A 102 -15.91 -2.58 4.24
N ALA A 103 -17.20 -2.72 4.55
CA ALA A 103 -18.11 -1.59 4.68
C ALA A 103 -18.12 -1.05 6.11
N ASP A 104 -17.03 -0.40 6.53
CA ASP A 104 -16.99 0.36 7.77
C ASP A 104 -16.10 1.62 7.65
N THR A 105 -15.64 2.17 8.78
CA THR A 105 -14.77 3.37 8.83
C THR A 105 -13.32 3.06 9.27
N ALA A 106 -13.01 1.78 9.48
CA ALA A 106 -11.71 1.29 9.89
C ALA A 106 -10.81 1.03 8.68
N ALA A 107 -9.54 0.78 8.96
CA ALA A 107 -8.60 0.27 7.98
C ALA A 107 -8.38 -1.21 8.28
N GLU A 108 -8.19 -2.00 7.23
CA GLU A 108 -7.89 -3.42 7.32
C GLU A 108 -6.38 -3.67 7.18
N PHE A 109 -5.65 -2.72 6.59
CA PHE A 109 -4.19 -2.73 6.55
C PHE A 109 -3.56 -1.34 6.50
N GLU A 110 -2.28 -1.28 6.86
CA GLU A 110 -1.42 -0.11 6.77
C GLU A 110 -0.11 -0.42 6.02
N ILE A 111 0.45 0.56 5.31
CA ILE A 111 1.82 0.56 4.81
C ILE A 111 2.46 1.91 5.16
N GLN A 112 3.61 1.90 5.83
CA GLN A 112 4.36 3.12 6.13
C GLN A 112 5.25 3.50 4.95
N LEU A 113 5.13 4.73 4.46
CA LEU A 113 6.04 5.35 3.50
C LEU A 113 6.89 6.39 4.21
N VAL A 114 8.17 6.08 4.43
CA VAL A 114 9.08 6.97 5.17
C VAL A 114 9.46 8.17 4.31
N GLY A 115 9.30 9.37 4.85
CA GLY A 115 9.69 10.62 4.15
C GLY A 115 8.73 11.06 3.05
N VAL A 116 7.71 10.27 2.73
CA VAL A 116 6.70 10.61 1.72
C VAL A 116 5.63 11.52 2.34
N SER A 117 5.42 12.69 1.74
CA SER A 117 4.42 13.68 2.18
C SER A 117 3.23 13.80 1.23
N ASN A 118 3.35 13.28 0.01
CA ASN A 118 2.31 13.27 -0.99
C ASN A 118 2.37 11.95 -1.77
N LEU A 119 1.23 11.28 -1.90
CA LEU A 119 1.05 10.08 -2.69
C LEU A 119 -0.06 10.35 -3.71
N GLN A 120 0.13 9.92 -4.96
CA GLN A 120 -0.79 10.18 -6.05
C GLN A 120 -1.46 8.88 -6.51
N THR A 121 -2.62 8.96 -7.16
CA THR A 121 -3.25 7.78 -7.77
C THR A 121 -2.32 7.07 -8.74
N ALA A 122 -1.46 7.83 -9.45
CA ALA A 122 -0.47 7.27 -10.36
C ALA A 122 0.64 6.45 -9.67
N ASP A 123 0.76 6.51 -8.34
CA ASP A 123 1.71 5.73 -7.54
C ASP A 123 1.17 4.34 -7.17
N LEU A 124 -0.08 4.05 -7.50
CA LEU A 124 -0.80 2.84 -7.12
C LEU A 124 -1.15 2.01 -8.36
N ILE A 125 -1.05 0.70 -8.24
CA ILE A 125 -1.50 -0.29 -9.23
C ILE A 125 -2.60 -1.14 -8.60
#